data_AF-A0A482WBH6-F1
#
_entry.id   AF-A0A482WBH6-F1
#
_cell.length_a   1.000
_cell.length_b   1.000
_cell.length_c   1.000
_cell.angle_alpha   90.00
_cell.angle_beta   90.00
_cell.angle_gamma   90.00
#
_symmetry.space_group_name_H-M   'P 1'
#
loop_
_entity.id
_entity.type
_entity.pdbx_description
1 polymer ?
#
loop_
_entity_poly.entity_id
_entity_poly.type
_entity_poly.pdbx_seq_one_letter_code
_entity_poly.pdbx_strand_id
1 'polypeptide(L)'
;MSSELGDNNFPNTIAELLKEGNTVNALTLFTDNRNSDEVHNNSWDLVPVVSHYLTAEYETSDIEVFKCCQKLLDIIAENSKPEEVLLQFIEEIETAKDDTKFLMLLKPLEKVLLRVPDKRITSLAWCFNAIRSYIEKLETPEDLNLTGEERLLLDSNEIVNRITYLYTELLSFCETFLEELANVKTGNTLERKQVIGKFLVELVGKPLAFLDMDKYKNTKPTARIIAEKLIEKIFSVVSDPFVFLEMRDGIH
;
A
#
# COMPACT_ATOMS: atom_id res chain seq x y z
N MET A 1 -21.08 -23.15 27.70
CA MET A 1 -22.20 -22.23 27.43
C MET A 1 -21.89 -21.53 26.13
N SER A 2 -22.45 -22.09 25.07
CA SER A 2 -22.38 -21.59 23.71
C SER A 2 -23.30 -20.38 23.62
N SER A 3 -22.73 -19.18 23.52
CA SER A 3 -23.47 -18.05 22.97
C SER A 3 -23.06 -17.97 21.51
N GLU A 4 -23.94 -18.46 20.65
CA GLU A 4 -23.98 -18.08 19.24
C GLU A 4 -24.02 -16.55 19.20
N LEU A 5 -22.88 -15.94 18.88
CA LEU A 5 -22.82 -14.54 18.50
C LEU A 5 -23.61 -14.47 17.20
N GLY A 6 -24.84 -13.93 17.23
CA GLY A 6 -25.66 -13.79 16.03
C GLY A 6 -24.91 -13.00 14.94
N ASP A 7 -25.30 -13.19 13.68
CA ASP A 7 -24.63 -12.81 12.42
C ASP A 7 -24.08 -11.37 12.28
N ASN A 8 -24.24 -10.48 13.27
CA ASN A 8 -23.67 -9.11 13.31
C ASN A 8 -22.95 -8.78 14.65
N ASN A 9 -22.70 -9.74 15.54
CA ASN A 9 -22.16 -9.44 16.87
C ASN A 9 -20.63 -9.43 16.89
N PHE A 10 -19.96 -10.19 16.02
CA PHE A 10 -18.50 -10.31 16.08
C PHE A 10 -17.78 -8.99 15.74
N PRO A 11 -18.03 -8.30 14.60
CA PRO A 11 -17.38 -7.03 14.30
C PRO A 11 -17.67 -5.94 15.34
N ASN A 12 -18.90 -5.89 15.87
CA ASN A 12 -19.30 -4.96 16.92
C ASN A 12 -18.56 -5.22 18.23
N THR A 13 -18.42 -6.48 18.63
CA THR A 13 -17.64 -6.87 19.82
C THR A 13 -16.17 -6.44 19.65
N ILE A 14 -15.58 -6.63 18.46
CA ILE A 14 -14.22 -6.16 18.19
C ILE A 14 -14.14 -4.63 18.28
N ALA A 15 -15.10 -3.91 17.71
CA ALA A 15 -15.14 -2.45 17.79
C ALA A 15 -15.21 -1.94 19.24
N GLU A 16 -16.03 -2.56 20.09
CA GLU A 16 -16.12 -2.24 21.52
C GLU A 16 -14.80 -2.51 22.24
N LEU A 17 -14.19 -3.69 22.03
CA LEU A 17 -12.92 -4.05 22.66
C LEU A 17 -11.79 -3.10 22.27
N LEU A 18 -11.67 -2.74 20.99
CA LEU A 18 -10.66 -1.80 20.52
C LEU A 18 -10.88 -0.40 21.07
N LYS A 19 -12.15 0.05 21.14
CA LYS A 19 -12.52 1.34 21.75
C LYS A 19 -12.19 1.41 23.24
N GLU A 20 -12.29 0.28 23.96
CA GLU A 20 -11.94 0.17 25.38
C GLU A 20 -10.43 -0.05 25.61
N GLY A 21 -9.61 -0.17 24.57
CA GLY A 21 -8.19 -0.48 24.68
C GLY A 21 -7.90 -1.93 25.06
N ASN A 22 -8.88 -2.83 24.97
CA ASN A 22 -8.78 -4.23 25.36
C ASN A 22 -8.15 -5.10 24.26
N THR A 23 -6.88 -4.82 23.97
CA THR A 23 -6.10 -5.46 22.89
C THR A 23 -5.92 -6.96 23.08
N VAL A 24 -5.81 -7.42 24.33
CA VAL A 24 -5.61 -8.84 24.67
C VAL A 24 -6.84 -9.67 24.29
N ASN A 25 -8.03 -9.22 24.66
CA ASN A 25 -9.26 -9.94 24.33
C ASN A 25 -9.54 -9.89 22.83
N ALA A 26 -9.30 -8.74 22.18
CA ALA A 26 -9.44 -8.63 20.72
C ALA A 26 -8.54 -9.64 19.98
N LEU A 27 -7.25 -9.72 20.34
CA LEU A 27 -6.33 -10.71 19.76
C LEU A 27 -6.73 -12.16 20.08
N THR A 28 -7.21 -12.41 21.29
CA THR A 28 -7.67 -13.76 21.68
C THR A 28 -8.85 -14.20 20.83
N LEU A 29 -9.80 -13.31 20.55
CA LEU A 29 -10.94 -13.64 19.69
C LEU A 29 -10.53 -13.97 18.24
N PHE A 30 -9.54 -13.26 17.69
CA PHE A 30 -9.03 -13.51 16.34
C PHE A 30 -8.17 -14.78 16.21
N THR A 31 -7.53 -15.21 17.29
CA THR A 31 -6.65 -16.39 17.30
C THR A 31 -7.36 -17.66 17.76
N ASP A 32 -8.59 -17.54 18.24
CA ASP A 32 -9.41 -18.68 18.63
C ASP A 32 -10.02 -19.34 17.39
N ASN A 33 -9.67 -20.61 17.18
CA ASN A 33 -10.20 -21.43 16.09
C ASN A 33 -11.74 -21.54 16.08
N ARG A 34 -12.41 -21.26 17.19
CA ARG A 34 -13.88 -21.25 17.26
C ARG A 34 -14.49 -20.06 16.51
N ASN A 35 -13.72 -19.00 16.29
CA ASN A 35 -14.16 -17.79 15.59
C ASN A 35 -13.54 -17.69 14.18
N SER A 36 -12.90 -18.75 13.67
CA SER A 36 -12.26 -18.70 12.35
C SER A 36 -13.26 -18.36 11.25
N ASP A 37 -14.48 -18.91 11.33
CA ASP A 37 -15.56 -18.61 10.39
C ASP A 37 -16.02 -17.15 10.46
N GLU A 38 -15.97 -16.53 11.64
CA GLU A 38 -16.30 -15.11 11.82
C GLU A 38 -15.27 -14.21 11.14
N VAL A 39 -13.98 -14.49 11.35
CA VAL A 39 -12.90 -13.76 10.67
C VAL A 39 -12.95 -14.02 9.15
N HIS A 40 -13.31 -15.24 8.75
CA HIS A 40 -13.35 -15.63 7.35
C HIS A 40 -14.44 -14.89 6.56
N ASN A 41 -15.63 -14.73 7.15
CA ASN A 41 -16.83 -14.25 6.47
C ASN A 41 -17.18 -12.77 6.70
N ASN A 42 -16.60 -12.11 7.71
CA ASN A 42 -16.96 -10.73 8.06
C ASN A 42 -15.88 -9.70 7.68
N SER A 43 -15.06 -9.94 6.65
CA SER A 43 -14.00 -8.99 6.28
C SER A 43 -14.53 -7.61 5.86
N TRP A 44 -15.76 -7.54 5.34
CA TRP A 44 -16.42 -6.28 4.97
C TRP A 44 -16.59 -5.32 6.15
N ASP A 45 -16.91 -5.85 7.33
CA ASP A 45 -17.11 -5.04 8.53
C ASP A 45 -15.86 -4.96 9.40
N LEU A 46 -15.03 -6.03 9.40
CA LEU A 46 -13.83 -6.08 10.23
C LEU A 46 -12.72 -5.17 9.73
N VAL A 47 -12.50 -5.07 8.42
CA VAL A 47 -11.42 -4.24 7.88
C VAL A 47 -11.60 -2.77 8.26
N PRO A 48 -12.76 -2.11 8.03
CA PRO A 48 -12.97 -0.72 8.42
C PRO A 48 -12.88 -0.49 9.94
N VAL A 49 -13.38 -1.44 10.76
CA VAL A 49 -13.31 -1.35 12.22
C VAL A 49 -11.86 -1.36 12.70
N VAL A 50 -11.05 -2.27 12.18
CA VAL A 50 -9.66 -2.44 12.61
C VAL A 50 -8.76 -1.35 12.02
N SER A 51 -8.95 -1.00 10.74
CA SER A 51 -8.15 0.02 10.05
C SER A 51 -8.40 1.44 10.58
N HIS A 52 -9.53 1.68 11.26
CA HIS A 52 -9.88 2.96 11.87
C HIS A 52 -8.78 3.47 12.81
N TYR A 53 -8.12 2.57 13.53
CA TYR A 53 -7.11 2.88 14.53
C TYR A 53 -5.68 2.93 13.96
N LEU A 54 -5.49 2.77 12.64
CA LEU A 54 -4.19 2.76 12.00
C LEU A 54 -3.79 4.14 11.47
N THR A 55 -3.94 5.18 12.28
CA THR A 55 -3.59 6.56 11.90
C THR A 55 -2.42 7.07 12.72
N ALA A 56 -1.75 8.13 12.25
CA ALA A 56 -0.69 8.81 13.00
C ALA A 56 -1.14 9.29 14.40
N GLU A 57 -2.43 9.64 14.56
CA GLU A 57 -3.02 10.02 15.85
C GLU A 57 -2.95 8.87 16.86
N TYR A 58 -3.37 7.67 16.46
CA TYR A 58 -3.36 6.49 17.34
C TYR A 58 -1.95 5.93 17.53
N GLU A 59 -1.07 6.02 16.53
CA GLU A 59 0.34 5.67 16.68
C GLU A 59 1.00 6.45 17.84
N THR A 60 0.60 7.70 18.03
CA THR A 60 1.13 8.58 19.08
C THR A 60 0.36 8.47 20.40
N SER A 61 -0.98 8.43 20.34
CA SER A 61 -1.84 8.50 21.53
C SER A 61 -2.14 7.15 22.17
N ASP A 62 -2.21 6.07 21.39
CA ASP A 62 -2.51 4.72 21.85
C ASP A 62 -1.78 3.67 21.00
N ILE A 63 -0.47 3.59 21.20
CA ILE A 63 0.42 2.69 20.45
C ILE A 63 0.07 1.21 20.65
N GLU A 64 -0.59 0.84 21.75
CA GLU A 64 -0.99 -0.55 22.01
C GLU A 64 -2.15 -0.95 21.11
N VAL A 65 -3.19 -0.13 21.02
CA VAL A 65 -4.31 -0.35 20.09
C VAL A 65 -3.84 -0.30 18.65
N PHE A 66 -2.99 0.66 18.29
CA PHE A 66 -2.40 0.74 16.95
C PHE A 66 -1.70 -0.56 16.56
N LYS A 67 -0.77 -1.06 17.40
CA LYS A 67 -0.03 -2.31 17.15
C LYS A 67 -0.92 -3.54 17.17
N CYS A 68 -1.97 -3.55 18.00
CA CYS A 68 -2.97 -4.59 17.98
C CYS A 68 -3.65 -4.64 16.61
N CYS A 69 -4.13 -3.50 16.11
CA CYS A 69 -4.83 -3.41 14.84
C CYS A 69 -3.96 -3.81 13.65
N GLN A 70 -2.66 -3.51 13.67
CA GLN A 70 -1.72 -4.00 12.66
C GLN A 70 -1.73 -5.54 12.59
N LYS A 71 -1.64 -6.20 13.74
CA LYS A 71 -1.69 -7.67 13.83
C LYS A 71 -3.04 -8.23 13.42
N LEU A 72 -4.14 -7.57 13.80
CA LEU A 72 -5.48 -8.00 13.42
C LEU A 72 -5.67 -7.93 11.90
N LEU A 73 -5.24 -6.86 11.23
CA LEU A 73 -5.28 -6.79 9.77
C LEU A 73 -4.45 -7.87 9.09
N ASP A 74 -3.28 -8.21 9.65
CA ASP A 74 -2.48 -9.33 9.17
C ASP A 74 -3.24 -10.67 9.26
N ILE A 75 -3.93 -10.91 10.38
CA ILE A 75 -4.76 -12.12 10.56
C ILE A 75 -5.92 -12.13 9.56
N ILE A 76 -6.62 -11.00 9.37
CA ILE A 76 -7.69 -10.87 8.37
C ILE A 76 -7.15 -11.16 6.97
N ALA A 77 -6.02 -10.55 6.60
CA ALA A 77 -5.36 -10.72 5.32
C ALA A 77 -4.96 -12.17 5.03
N GLU A 78 -4.72 -12.99 6.05
CA GLU A 78 -4.33 -14.40 5.94
C GLU A 78 -5.53 -15.36 5.94
N ASN A 79 -6.63 -15.02 6.64
CA ASN A 79 -7.71 -15.97 6.94
C ASN A 79 -9.04 -15.65 6.23
N SER A 80 -9.27 -14.41 5.80
CA SER A 80 -10.50 -14.02 5.11
C SER A 80 -10.51 -14.44 3.63
N LYS A 81 -11.70 -14.38 3.03
CA LYS A 81 -11.89 -14.58 1.58
C LYS A 81 -11.09 -13.53 0.79
N PRO A 82 -10.10 -13.95 -0.02
CA PRO A 82 -9.17 -13.03 -0.68
C PRO A 82 -9.85 -11.94 -1.50
N GLU A 83 -10.91 -12.26 -2.25
CA GLU A 83 -11.60 -11.30 -3.12
C GLU A 83 -12.35 -10.22 -2.34
N GLU A 84 -12.98 -10.57 -1.22
CA GLU A 84 -13.75 -9.62 -0.40
C GLU A 84 -12.80 -8.69 0.36
N VAL A 85 -11.80 -9.25 1.05
CA VAL A 85 -10.82 -8.46 1.81
C VAL A 85 -9.97 -7.57 0.91
N LEU A 86 -9.67 -8.01 -0.33
CA LEU A 86 -8.96 -7.20 -1.32
C LEU A 86 -9.72 -5.90 -1.62
N LEU A 87 -11.02 -6.00 -1.89
CA LEU A 87 -11.85 -4.83 -2.20
C LEU A 87 -11.90 -3.86 -1.02
N GLN A 88 -11.98 -4.39 0.20
CA GLN A 88 -11.95 -3.57 1.41
C GLN A 88 -10.62 -2.84 1.59
N PHE A 89 -9.48 -3.51 1.39
CA PHE A 89 -8.18 -2.81 1.46
C PHE A 89 -8.01 -1.77 0.37
N ILE A 90 -8.53 -2.00 -0.83
CA ILE A 90 -8.54 -1.00 -1.91
C ILE A 90 -9.33 0.24 -1.47
N GLU A 91 -10.55 0.06 -0.95
CA GLU A 91 -11.40 1.17 -0.47
C GLU A 91 -10.72 1.96 0.67
N GLU A 92 -10.14 1.26 1.64
CA GLU A 92 -9.44 1.89 2.76
C GLU A 92 -8.19 2.67 2.34
N ILE A 93 -7.47 2.22 1.29
CA ILE A 93 -6.34 2.94 0.70
C ILE A 93 -6.81 4.19 -0.06
N GLU A 94 -7.87 4.07 -0.87
CA GLU A 94 -8.38 5.22 -1.65
C GLU A 94 -8.91 6.34 -0.75
N THR A 95 -9.46 5.98 0.41
CA THR A 95 -10.08 6.89 1.39
C THR A 95 -9.16 7.27 2.54
N ALA A 96 -7.92 6.74 2.59
CA ALA A 96 -6.93 7.08 3.61
C ALA A 96 -6.69 8.60 3.66
N LYS A 97 -6.63 9.15 4.89
CA LYS A 97 -6.48 10.59 5.13
C LYS A 97 -5.06 10.98 5.56
N ASP A 98 -4.27 10.01 6.01
CA ASP A 98 -2.91 10.20 6.47
C ASP A 98 -2.00 9.08 5.95
N ASP A 99 -0.71 9.37 5.92
CA ASP A 99 0.32 8.50 5.35
C ASP A 99 0.51 7.23 6.17
N THR A 100 0.35 7.32 7.50
CA THR A 100 0.46 6.15 8.38
C THR A 100 -0.58 5.11 7.99
N LYS A 101 -1.85 5.49 7.86
CA LYS A 101 -2.90 4.55 7.43
C LYS A 101 -2.61 3.94 6.07
N PHE A 102 -2.25 4.77 5.09
CA PHE A 102 -1.88 4.29 3.76
C PHE A 102 -0.77 3.22 3.81
N LEU A 103 0.33 3.51 4.51
CA LEU A 103 1.47 2.59 4.62
C LEU A 103 1.12 1.31 5.37
N MET A 104 0.34 1.39 6.44
CA MET A 104 -0.03 0.22 7.24
C MET A 104 -0.91 -0.77 6.48
N LEU A 105 -1.62 -0.31 5.46
CA LEU A 105 -2.46 -1.15 4.62
C LEU A 105 -1.67 -1.87 3.50
N LEU A 106 -0.49 -1.37 3.12
CA LEU A 106 0.29 -1.98 2.01
C LEU A 106 0.71 -3.42 2.30
N LYS A 107 1.14 -3.71 3.53
CA LYS A 107 1.61 -5.06 3.90
C LYS A 107 0.48 -6.11 3.92
N PRO A 108 -0.66 -5.90 4.60
CA PRO A 108 -1.75 -6.86 4.54
C PRO A 108 -2.33 -6.97 3.11
N LEU A 109 -2.37 -5.86 2.35
CA LEU A 109 -2.75 -5.90 0.94
C LEU A 109 -1.83 -6.82 0.11
N GLU A 110 -0.51 -6.71 0.30
CA GLU A 110 0.49 -7.56 -0.35
C GLU A 110 0.19 -9.05 -0.11
N LYS A 111 -0.08 -9.43 1.14
CA LYS A 111 -0.42 -10.81 1.52
C LYS A 111 -1.67 -11.30 0.79
N VAL A 112 -2.71 -10.48 0.70
CA VAL A 112 -3.95 -10.83 -0.01
C VAL A 112 -3.69 -10.99 -1.50
N LEU A 113 -2.96 -10.08 -2.13
CA LEU A 113 -2.64 -10.13 -3.56
C LEU A 113 -1.84 -11.39 -3.94
N LEU A 114 -0.98 -11.88 -3.05
CA LEU A 114 -0.26 -13.15 -3.25
C LEU A 114 -1.19 -14.38 -3.17
N ARG A 115 -2.33 -14.28 -2.48
CA ARG A 115 -3.32 -15.36 -2.32
C ARG A 115 -4.34 -15.45 -3.46
N VAL A 116 -4.44 -14.48 -4.37
CA VAL A 116 -5.41 -14.47 -5.47
C VAL A 116 -4.78 -15.04 -6.76
N PRO A 117 -5.08 -16.30 -7.17
CA PRO A 117 -4.44 -16.92 -8.33
C PRO A 117 -5.03 -16.48 -9.69
N ASP A 118 -6.35 -16.52 -9.86
CA ASP A 118 -6.98 -16.49 -11.20
C ASP A 118 -7.38 -15.09 -11.70
N LYS A 119 -7.52 -14.11 -10.78
CA LYS A 119 -7.90 -12.71 -11.09
C LYS A 119 -6.78 -11.72 -10.83
N ARG A 120 -5.57 -12.22 -10.64
CA ARG A 120 -4.47 -11.45 -10.10
C ARG A 120 -4.12 -10.20 -10.90
N ILE A 121 -4.25 -10.24 -12.22
CA ILE A 121 -3.94 -9.09 -13.09
C ILE A 121 -4.92 -7.95 -12.83
N THR A 122 -6.22 -8.24 -12.85
CA THR A 122 -7.27 -7.27 -12.56
C THR A 122 -7.17 -6.75 -11.13
N SER A 123 -6.95 -7.65 -10.16
CA SER A 123 -6.71 -7.30 -8.76
C SER A 123 -5.51 -6.36 -8.60
N LEU A 124 -4.37 -6.68 -9.23
CA LEU A 124 -3.18 -5.83 -9.22
C LEU A 124 -3.47 -4.46 -9.84
N ALA A 125 -4.16 -4.42 -10.98
CA ALA A 125 -4.51 -3.18 -11.64
C ALA A 125 -5.39 -2.28 -10.76
N TRP A 126 -6.40 -2.84 -10.09
CA TRP A 126 -7.24 -2.07 -9.15
C TRP A 126 -6.45 -1.56 -7.94
N CYS A 127 -5.62 -2.41 -7.34
CA CYS A 127 -4.75 -2.00 -6.23
C CYS A 127 -3.79 -0.88 -6.61
N PHE A 128 -3.11 -1.03 -7.75
CA PHE A 128 -2.19 -0.01 -8.24
C PHE A 128 -2.91 1.29 -8.58
N ASN A 129 -4.13 1.23 -9.12
CA ASN A 129 -4.94 2.43 -9.33
C ASN A 129 -5.31 3.12 -8.01
N ALA A 130 -5.68 2.37 -6.97
CA ALA A 130 -5.97 2.92 -5.65
C ALA A 130 -4.75 3.60 -5.02
N ILE A 131 -3.60 2.92 -5.06
CA ILE A 131 -2.33 3.47 -4.58
C ILE A 131 -1.94 4.72 -5.36
N ARG A 132 -2.01 4.68 -6.70
CA ARG A 132 -1.76 5.84 -7.55
C ARG A 132 -2.69 7.00 -7.19
N SER A 133 -3.98 6.73 -7.04
CA SER A 133 -4.97 7.75 -6.66
C SER A 133 -4.65 8.40 -5.33
N TYR A 134 -4.07 7.67 -4.37
CA TYR A 134 -3.57 8.23 -3.13
C TYR A 134 -2.34 9.12 -3.35
N ILE A 135 -1.33 8.61 -4.06
CA ILE A 135 -0.07 9.33 -4.33
C ILE A 135 -0.29 10.61 -5.15
N GLU A 136 -1.21 10.62 -6.10
CA GLU A 136 -1.50 11.80 -6.93
C GLU A 136 -2.14 12.95 -6.15
N LYS A 137 -2.77 12.67 -5.00
CA LYS A 137 -3.32 13.67 -4.09
C LYS A 137 -2.24 14.39 -3.29
N LEU A 138 -1.01 13.86 -3.25
CA LEU A 138 0.09 14.51 -2.55
C LEU A 138 0.36 15.90 -3.13
N GLU A 139 0.68 16.80 -2.22
CA GLU A 139 1.14 18.13 -2.55
C GLU A 139 2.50 18.05 -3.23
N THR A 140 2.74 18.94 -4.19
CA THR A 140 4.06 19.11 -4.79
C THR A 140 4.78 20.24 -4.06
N PRO A 141 6.10 20.13 -3.83
CA PRO A 141 6.85 21.24 -3.25
C PRO A 141 6.67 22.51 -4.06
N GLU A 142 6.54 23.65 -3.39
CA GLU A 142 6.60 24.94 -4.05
C GLU A 142 7.99 25.16 -4.65
N ASP A 143 8.06 25.95 -5.73
CA ASP A 143 9.35 26.35 -6.29
C ASP A 143 10.04 27.32 -5.34
N LEU A 144 10.95 26.77 -4.54
CA LEU A 144 11.75 27.53 -3.58
C LEU A 144 12.80 28.42 -4.25
N ASN A 145 12.96 28.38 -5.59
CA ASN A 145 13.95 29.12 -6.37
C ASN A 145 15.38 29.00 -5.82
N LEU A 146 15.70 27.88 -5.17
CA LEU A 146 17.01 27.67 -4.55
C LEU A 146 18.08 27.50 -5.62
N THR A 147 19.22 28.17 -5.44
CA THR A 147 20.32 28.12 -6.41
C THR A 147 21.62 27.68 -5.76
N GLY A 148 22.51 27.07 -6.55
CA GLY A 148 23.85 26.68 -6.07
C GLY A 148 23.80 25.74 -4.86
N GLU A 149 24.47 26.13 -3.78
CA GLU A 149 24.56 25.33 -2.54
C GLU A 149 23.23 25.20 -1.80
N GLU A 150 22.32 26.16 -1.96
CA GLU A 150 21.02 26.17 -1.27
C GLU A 150 20.15 24.97 -1.68
N ARG A 151 20.37 24.40 -2.87
CA ARG A 151 19.69 23.18 -3.33
C ARG A 151 19.94 21.97 -2.40
N LEU A 152 21.00 21.98 -1.60
CA LEU A 152 21.25 20.95 -0.58
C LEU A 152 20.19 20.96 0.54
N LEU A 153 19.44 22.05 0.70
CA LEU A 153 18.36 22.16 1.67
C LEU A 153 17.05 21.53 1.18
N LEU A 154 16.96 21.09 -0.08
CA LEU A 154 15.75 20.48 -0.64
C LEU A 154 15.38 19.18 0.06
N ASP A 155 16.38 18.36 0.43
CA ASP A 155 16.16 17.15 1.24
C ASP A 155 15.78 17.47 2.70
N SER A 156 15.78 18.75 3.12
CA SER A 156 15.24 19.17 4.43
C SER A 156 13.79 19.63 4.35
N ASN A 157 13.22 19.75 3.15
CA ASN A 157 11.82 20.14 2.97
C ASN A 157 10.88 18.99 3.39
N GLU A 158 9.88 19.30 4.20
CA GLU A 158 8.94 18.30 4.74
C GLU A 158 8.14 17.58 3.65
N ILE A 159 7.72 18.29 2.59
CA ILE A 159 6.99 17.70 1.46
C ILE A 159 7.91 16.76 0.67
N VAL A 160 9.16 17.16 0.43
CA VAL A 160 10.16 16.31 -0.24
C VAL A 160 10.42 15.05 0.59
N ASN A 161 10.63 15.19 1.90
CA ASN A 161 10.84 14.06 2.81
C ASN A 161 9.64 13.11 2.85
N ARG A 162 8.43 13.67 2.93
CA ARG A 162 7.19 12.91 2.88
C ARG A 162 7.08 12.07 1.59
N ILE A 163 7.25 12.71 0.43
CA ILE A 163 7.16 12.02 -0.87
C ILE A 163 8.24 10.93 -0.98
N THR A 164 9.48 11.26 -0.65
CA THR A 164 10.60 10.32 -0.79
C THR A 164 10.47 9.12 0.16
N TYR A 165 9.94 9.33 1.37
CA TYR A 165 9.61 8.24 2.28
C TYR A 165 8.52 7.32 1.73
N LEU A 166 7.38 7.87 1.30
CA LEU A 166 6.28 7.10 0.71
C LEU A 166 6.72 6.30 -0.52
N TYR A 167 7.52 6.90 -1.39
CA TYR A 167 8.06 6.20 -2.56
C TYR A 167 9.02 5.08 -2.19
N THR A 168 9.80 5.23 -1.12
CA THR A 168 10.71 4.18 -0.65
C THR A 168 9.92 2.94 -0.19
N GLU A 169 8.88 3.15 0.61
CA GLU A 169 7.99 2.06 1.06
C GLU A 169 7.22 1.45 -0.11
N LEU A 170 6.75 2.26 -1.06
CA LEU A 170 6.04 1.76 -2.24
C LEU A 170 6.94 0.94 -3.16
N LEU A 171 8.20 1.32 -3.32
CA LEU A 171 9.19 0.54 -4.08
C LEU A 171 9.46 -0.82 -3.43
N SER A 172 9.45 -0.87 -2.09
CA SER A 172 9.56 -2.11 -1.31
C SER A 172 8.35 -3.02 -1.56
N PHE A 173 7.13 -2.47 -1.49
CA PHE A 173 5.90 -3.19 -1.84
C PHE A 173 5.93 -3.74 -3.28
N CYS A 174 6.43 -2.96 -4.25
CA CYS A 174 6.56 -3.41 -5.63
C CYS A 174 7.59 -4.54 -5.80
N GLU A 175 8.66 -4.55 -4.99
CA GLU A 175 9.73 -5.56 -5.06
C GLU A 175 9.17 -6.98 -4.95
N THR A 176 8.25 -7.23 -4.01
CA THR A 176 7.63 -8.55 -3.81
C THR A 176 7.04 -9.10 -5.12
N PHE A 177 6.35 -8.26 -5.89
CA PHE A 177 5.72 -8.68 -7.14
C PHE A 177 6.72 -8.85 -8.29
N LEU A 178 7.78 -8.05 -8.31
CA LEU A 178 8.87 -8.15 -9.27
C LEU A 178 9.69 -9.43 -9.06
N GLU A 179 10.02 -9.75 -7.82
CA GLU A 179 10.70 -10.98 -7.44
C GLU A 179 9.88 -12.21 -7.80
N GLU A 180 8.56 -12.17 -7.54
CA GLU A 180 7.70 -13.27 -7.93
C GLU A 180 7.64 -13.44 -9.47
N LEU A 181 7.57 -12.34 -10.22
CA LEU A 181 7.62 -12.38 -11.68
C LEU A 181 8.93 -12.98 -12.22
N ALA A 182 10.06 -12.73 -11.55
CA ALA A 182 11.34 -13.29 -11.93
C ALA A 182 11.40 -14.81 -11.71
N ASN A 183 10.74 -15.30 -10.66
CA ASN A 183 10.79 -16.70 -10.24
C ASN A 183 9.73 -17.60 -10.89
N VAL A 184 8.65 -17.04 -11.44
CA VAL A 184 7.49 -17.81 -11.92
C VAL A 184 7.36 -17.81 -13.45
N LYS A 185 7.44 -19.00 -14.05
CA LYS A 185 7.13 -19.24 -15.48
C LYS A 185 5.63 -19.50 -15.68
N THR A 186 4.77 -18.52 -15.40
CA THR A 186 3.32 -18.65 -15.65
C THR A 186 2.95 -18.22 -17.07
N GLY A 187 1.78 -18.68 -17.55
CA GLY A 187 1.27 -18.32 -18.89
C GLY A 187 0.99 -16.82 -19.06
N ASN A 188 0.66 -16.11 -17.97
CA ASN A 188 0.25 -14.70 -18.01
C ASN A 188 1.37 -13.72 -17.59
N THR A 189 2.63 -14.16 -17.64
CA THR A 189 3.77 -13.32 -17.21
C THR A 189 3.84 -11.99 -17.98
N LEU A 190 3.49 -11.97 -19.27
CA LEU A 190 3.53 -10.75 -20.08
C LEU A 190 2.52 -9.70 -19.60
N GLU A 191 1.27 -10.07 -19.41
CA GLU A 191 0.19 -9.16 -18.98
C GLU A 191 0.47 -8.62 -17.57
N ARG A 192 0.95 -9.48 -16.67
CA ARG A 192 1.38 -9.04 -15.32
C ARG A 192 2.54 -8.04 -15.40
N LYS A 193 3.54 -8.29 -16.26
CA LYS A 193 4.63 -7.35 -16.53
C LYS A 193 4.10 -6.02 -17.08
N GLN A 194 3.11 -6.05 -17.97
CA GLN A 194 2.51 -4.82 -18.50
C GLN A 194 1.79 -4.01 -17.41
N VAL A 195 1.01 -4.65 -16.54
CA VAL A 195 0.31 -3.97 -15.44
C VAL A 195 1.29 -3.36 -14.44
N ILE A 196 2.30 -4.12 -14.01
CA ILE A 196 3.33 -3.63 -13.08
C ILE A 196 4.17 -2.53 -13.74
N GLY A 197 4.60 -2.74 -14.98
CA GLY A 197 5.39 -1.77 -15.74
C GLY A 197 4.65 -0.46 -15.95
N LYS A 198 3.35 -0.52 -16.30
CA LYS A 198 2.48 0.66 -16.40
C LYS A 198 2.44 1.42 -15.08
N PHE A 199 2.18 0.74 -13.97
CA PHE A 199 2.15 1.38 -12.65
C PHE A 199 3.49 2.04 -12.29
N LEU A 200 4.61 1.35 -12.51
CA LEU A 200 5.94 1.91 -12.24
C LEU A 200 6.21 3.17 -13.09
N VAL A 201 5.78 3.20 -14.35
CA VAL A 201 5.88 4.40 -15.21
C VAL A 201 4.98 5.52 -14.71
N GLU A 202 3.76 5.21 -14.26
CA GLU A 202 2.85 6.20 -13.67
C GLU A 202 3.46 6.87 -12.43
N LEU A 203 4.21 6.12 -11.61
CA LEU A 203 4.93 6.65 -10.44
C LEU A 203 6.03 7.66 -10.79
N VAL A 204 6.57 7.64 -12.02
CA VAL A 204 7.57 8.64 -12.47
C VAL A 204 6.94 10.03 -12.58
N GLY A 205 5.61 10.11 -12.74
CA GLY A 205 4.85 11.35 -12.85
C GLY A 205 4.73 12.12 -11.54
N LYS A 206 3.57 12.72 -11.31
CA LYS A 206 3.30 13.47 -10.07
C LYS A 206 3.25 12.50 -8.87
N PRO A 207 3.84 12.85 -7.70
CA PRO A 207 4.58 14.08 -7.41
C PRO A 207 6.09 14.00 -7.66
N LEU A 208 6.65 12.81 -7.94
CA LEU A 208 8.11 12.62 -8.10
C LEU A 208 8.73 13.52 -9.16
N ALA A 209 8.07 13.72 -10.30
CA ALA A 209 8.53 14.58 -11.38
C ALA A 209 8.72 16.06 -10.98
N PHE A 210 8.12 16.50 -9.87
CA PHE A 210 8.25 17.86 -9.35
C PHE A 210 9.40 18.01 -8.35
N LEU A 211 10.07 16.91 -8.00
CA LEU A 211 11.23 16.95 -7.12
C LEU A 211 12.50 17.26 -7.90
N ASP A 212 13.46 17.85 -7.21
CA ASP A 212 14.76 18.18 -7.79
C ASP A 212 15.59 16.92 -8.06
N MET A 213 16.05 16.80 -9.31
CA MET A 213 16.82 15.65 -9.78
C MET A 213 18.29 16.00 -10.03
N ASP A 214 18.70 17.24 -9.81
CA ASP A 214 20.02 17.71 -10.18
C ASP A 214 21.07 17.31 -9.14
N LYS A 215 22.21 16.84 -9.64
CA LYS A 215 23.34 16.51 -8.80
C LYS A 215 24.09 17.80 -8.47
N TYR A 216 24.37 18.04 -7.19
CA TYR A 216 25.20 19.17 -6.77
C TYR A 216 26.48 18.70 -6.08
N LYS A 217 27.65 19.17 -6.54
CA LYS A 217 28.99 18.84 -5.98
C LYS A 217 29.20 17.34 -5.66
N ASN A 218 28.66 16.47 -6.51
CA ASN A 218 28.66 15.01 -6.39
C ASN A 218 27.66 14.37 -5.42
N THR A 219 26.86 15.14 -4.70
CA THR A 219 25.73 14.64 -3.91
C THR A 219 24.50 14.52 -4.80
N LYS A 220 23.84 13.36 -4.74
CA LYS A 220 22.53 13.15 -5.39
C LYS A 220 21.44 13.42 -4.35
N PRO A 221 20.40 14.20 -4.68
CA PRO A 221 19.25 14.36 -3.80
C PRO A 221 18.51 13.03 -3.66
N THR A 222 17.76 12.86 -2.57
CA THR A 222 17.05 11.62 -2.26
C THR A 222 16.05 11.25 -3.37
N ALA A 223 15.35 12.26 -3.90
CA ALA A 223 14.44 12.10 -5.03
C ALA A 223 15.10 11.48 -6.27
N ARG A 224 16.33 11.91 -6.60
CA ARG A 224 17.09 11.34 -7.72
C ARG A 224 17.44 9.88 -7.48
N ILE A 225 17.83 9.51 -6.27
CA ILE A 225 18.15 8.11 -5.92
C ILE A 225 16.91 7.24 -6.10
N ILE A 226 15.74 7.71 -5.67
CA ILE A 226 14.46 7.01 -5.84
C ILE A 226 14.09 6.90 -7.32
N ALA A 227 14.23 7.98 -8.09
CA ALA A 227 13.96 7.97 -9.53
C ALA A 227 14.87 6.98 -10.26
N GLU A 228 16.16 6.95 -9.95
CA GLU A 228 17.10 5.97 -10.53
C GLU A 228 16.67 4.53 -10.22
N LYS A 229 16.31 4.20 -8.96
CA LYS A 229 15.78 2.88 -8.58
C LYS A 229 14.47 2.53 -9.29
N LEU A 230 13.57 3.50 -9.46
CA LEU A 230 12.31 3.30 -10.16
C LEU A 230 12.55 2.97 -11.64
N ILE A 231 13.47 3.70 -12.29
CA ILE A 231 13.87 3.44 -13.67
C ILE A 231 14.49 2.05 -13.81
N GLU A 232 15.39 1.65 -12.90
CA GLU A 232 15.96 0.29 -12.89
C GLU A 232 14.87 -0.80 -12.81
N LYS A 233 13.86 -0.61 -11.97
CA LYS A 233 12.72 -1.53 -11.87
C LYS A 233 11.84 -1.53 -13.11
N ILE A 234 11.61 -0.38 -13.75
CA ILE A 234 10.87 -0.32 -15.02
C ILE A 234 11.58 -1.20 -16.06
N PHE A 235 12.90 -1.06 -16.20
CA PHE A 235 13.67 -1.82 -17.17
C PHE A 235 13.87 -3.30 -16.81
N SER A 236 13.67 -3.70 -15.56
CA SER A 236 13.64 -5.13 -15.18
C SER A 236 12.36 -5.83 -15.68
N VAL A 237 11.29 -5.06 -15.89
CA VAL A 237 9.99 -5.55 -16.35
C VAL A 237 9.83 -5.40 -17.86
N VAL A 238 10.24 -4.24 -18.40
CA VAL A 238 10.07 -3.84 -19.79
C VAL A 238 11.44 -3.67 -20.45
N SER A 239 11.78 -4.57 -21.37
CA SER A 239 13.08 -4.56 -22.05
C SER A 239 13.16 -3.51 -23.16
N ASP A 240 12.03 -3.15 -23.78
CA ASP A 240 11.94 -2.12 -24.81
C ASP A 240 11.05 -0.96 -24.33
N PRO A 241 11.62 0.21 -24.02
CA PRO A 241 10.85 1.36 -23.53
C PRO A 241 9.89 1.93 -24.58
N PHE A 242 10.06 1.64 -25.88
CA PHE A 242 9.13 2.09 -26.92
C PHE A 242 7.74 1.47 -26.78
N VAL A 243 7.62 0.32 -26.10
CA VAL A 243 6.33 -0.32 -25.81
C VAL A 243 5.38 0.63 -25.05
N PHE A 244 5.90 1.54 -24.23
CA PHE A 244 5.05 2.51 -23.52
C PHE A 244 4.36 3.52 -24.44
N LEU A 245 4.91 3.77 -25.63
CA LEU A 245 4.26 4.64 -26.62
C LEU A 245 3.05 3.95 -27.25
N GLU A 246 3.10 2.63 -27.42
CA GLU A 246 2.00 1.81 -27.94
C GLU A 246 0.90 1.58 -26.90
N MET A 247 1.25 1.58 -25.60
CA MET A 247 0.29 1.45 -24.50
C MET A 247 -0.69 2.64 -24.40
N ARG A 248 -0.40 3.78 -25.03
CA ARG A 248 -1.27 4.96 -25.04
C ARG A 248 -2.56 4.73 -25.84
N ASP A 249 -2.55 3.78 -26.78
CA ASP A 249 -3.66 3.53 -27.70
C ASP A 249 -4.67 2.47 -27.20
N GLY A 250 -4.48 1.97 -25.97
CA GLY A 250 -5.38 1.00 -25.33
C GLY A 250 -6.43 1.64 -24.42
N ILE A 251 -7.32 2.48 -24.97
CA ILE A 251 -8.62 2.81 -24.34
C ILE A 251 -9.70 2.23 -25.24
N HIS A 252 -10.22 1.06 -24.88
CA HIS A 252 -11.61 0.65 -25.06
C HIS A 252 -11.95 -0.47 -24.07
#